data_AF-A0A957XZK7-F1
#
_entry.id   AF-A0A957XZK7-F1
#
_cell.length_a   1.000
_cell.length_b   1.000
_cell.length_c   1.000
_cell.angle_alpha   90.00
_cell.angle_beta   90.00
_cell.angle_gamma   90.00
#
_symmetry.space_group_name_H-M   'P 1'
#
loop_
_entity.id
_entity.type
_entity.pdbx_description
1 polymer ?
#
loop_
_entity_poly.entity_id
_entity_poly.type
_entity_poly.pdbx_seq_one_letter_code
_entity_poly.pdbx_strand_id
1 'polypeptide(L)'
;MISKPDEQIILLGGGVAGLATGLELVRRGRQVTVIEKGPVAGGLAQTFQYETPAGVFRFDIGGHRFHSHKPEIIGWVQDLMGADLLYVPRISRIYLSDD
;
A
#
# COMPACT_ATOMS: atom_id res chain seq x y z
N MET A 1 19.06 16.82 5.32
CA MET A 1 20.34 16.14 5.06
C MET A 1 20.15 15.28 3.82
N ILE A 2 20.95 15.53 2.78
CA ILE A 2 20.93 14.74 1.55
C ILE A 2 22.14 13.82 1.64
N SER A 3 21.91 12.51 1.62
CA SER A 3 22.93 11.48 1.79
C SER A 3 24.04 11.57 0.74
N LYS A 4 25.23 11.07 1.03
CA LYS A 4 26.37 11.07 0.08
C LYS A 4 26.14 10.05 -1.06
N PRO A 5 26.85 10.17 -2.21
CA PRO A 5 26.69 9.27 -3.37
C PRO A 5 26.88 7.78 -3.04
N ASP A 6 27.73 7.48 -2.06
CA ASP A 6 28.10 6.11 -1.67
C ASP A 6 27.36 5.62 -0.41
N GLU A 7 26.36 6.39 0.06
CA GLU A 7 25.64 6.06 1.29
C GLU A 7 24.57 5.02 0.99
N GLN A 8 24.77 3.81 1.54
CA GLN A 8 23.80 2.74 1.47
C GLN A 8 22.58 3.07 2.32
N ILE A 9 21.42 3.18 1.69
CA ILE A 9 20.15 3.42 2.39
C ILE A 9 19.43 2.09 2.57
N ILE A 10 19.21 1.70 3.82
CA ILE A 10 18.47 0.49 4.18
C ILE A 10 17.15 0.89 4.82
N LEU A 11 16.05 0.38 4.29
CA LEU A 11 14.70 0.56 4.82
C LEU A 11 14.24 -0.74 5.46
N LEU A 12 13.89 -0.69 6.75
CA LEU A 12 13.35 -1.84 7.48
C LEU A 12 11.82 -1.79 7.43
N GLY A 13 11.22 -2.78 6.78
CA GLY A 13 9.79 -2.89 6.53
C GLY A 13 9.41 -2.55 5.09
N GLY A 14 8.82 -3.52 4.40
CA GLY A 14 8.20 -3.42 3.08
C GLY A 14 6.72 -3.08 3.12
N GLY A 15 6.24 -2.41 4.17
CA GLY A 15 4.91 -1.83 4.22
C GLY A 15 4.80 -0.52 3.42
N VAL A 16 3.60 0.06 3.35
CA VAL A 16 3.31 1.30 2.59
C VAL A 16 4.32 2.42 2.88
N ALA A 17 4.69 2.62 4.15
CA ALA A 17 5.64 3.66 4.53
C ALA A 17 7.06 3.41 3.95
N GLY A 18 7.56 2.18 4.08
CA GLY A 18 8.89 1.81 3.57
C GLY A 18 8.95 1.82 2.05
N LEU A 19 7.93 1.27 1.38
CA LEU A 19 7.84 1.27 -0.08
C LEU A 19 7.68 2.67 -0.67
N ALA A 20 6.82 3.52 -0.10
CA ALA A 20 6.67 4.90 -0.56
C ALA A 20 7.97 5.70 -0.37
N THR A 21 8.65 5.52 0.77
CA THR A 21 9.95 6.15 1.02
C THR A 21 11.01 5.68 0.03
N GLY A 22 11.09 4.36 -0.22
CA GLY A 22 12.01 3.77 -1.18
C GLY A 22 11.79 4.29 -2.59
N LEU A 23 10.53 4.33 -3.04
CA LEU A 23 10.16 4.85 -4.35
C LEU A 23 10.60 6.32 -4.52
N GLU A 24 10.36 7.17 -3.53
CA GLU A 24 10.75 8.58 -3.56
C GLU A 24 12.28 8.79 -3.52
N LEU A 25 13.02 7.89 -2.89
CA LEU A 25 14.49 7.91 -2.91
C LEU A 25 15.04 7.44 -4.26
N VAL A 26 14.49 6.37 -4.83
CA VAL A 26 14.88 5.86 -6.16
C VAL A 26 14.63 6.90 -7.24
N ARG A 27 13.48 7.59 -7.20
CA ARG A 27 13.17 8.72 -8.11
C ARG A 27 14.19 9.86 -8.04
N ARG A 28 14.94 9.98 -6.94
CA ARG A 28 16.02 10.96 -6.73
C ARG A 28 17.41 10.39 -7.01
N GLY A 29 17.50 9.25 -7.70
CA GLY A 29 18.76 8.61 -8.09
C GLY A 29 19.48 7.92 -6.94
N ARG A 30 18.78 7.54 -5.86
CA ARG A 30 19.37 6.84 -4.72
C ARG A 30 19.18 5.33 -4.83
N GLN A 31 20.21 4.59 -4.48
CA GLN A 31 20.10 3.14 -4.29
C GLN A 31 19.56 2.84 -2.89
N VAL A 32 18.52 2.02 -2.82
CA VAL A 32 17.86 1.63 -1.57
C VAL A 32 17.72 0.11 -1.49
N THR A 33 17.91 -0.44 -0.30
CA THR A 33 17.61 -1.83 0.01
C THR A 33 16.45 -1.87 0.99
N VAL A 34 15.35 -2.53 0.62
CA VAL A 34 14.21 -2.75 1.52
C VAL A 34 14.29 -4.16 2.09
N ILE A 35 14.24 -4.27 3.42
CA ILE A 35 14.23 -5.55 4.13
C ILE A 35 12.86 -5.73 4.74
N GLU A 36 12.12 -6.73 4.28
CA GLU A 36 10.83 -7.15 4.86
C GLU A 36 10.99 -8.53 5.49
N LYS A 37 10.42 -8.72 6.68
CA LYS A 37 10.44 -9.99 7.40
C LYS A 37 9.32 -10.92 6.92
N GLY A 38 8.18 -10.35 6.56
CA GLY A 38 7.01 -11.03 6.05
C GLY A 38 7.28 -11.72 4.70
N PRO A 39 6.41 -12.66 4.32
CA PRO A 39 6.58 -13.45 3.10
C PRO A 39 6.38 -12.61 1.82
N VAL A 40 5.69 -11.46 1.92
CA VAL A 40 5.42 -10.53 0.82
C VAL A 40 5.49 -9.10 1.34
N ALA A 41 5.76 -8.15 0.43
CA ALA A 41 5.64 -6.73 0.72
C ALA A 41 4.16 -6.30 0.81
N GLY A 42 3.91 -5.19 1.51
CA GLY A 42 2.58 -4.61 1.71
C GLY A 42 2.28 -4.28 3.17
N GLY A 43 2.87 -5.01 4.11
CA GLY A 43 2.61 -4.83 5.54
C GLY A 43 1.12 -5.00 5.85
N LEU A 44 0.50 -4.04 6.54
CA LEU A 44 -0.94 -4.08 6.82
C LEU A 44 -1.83 -3.88 5.59
N ALA A 45 -1.29 -3.34 4.50
CA ALA A 45 -2.02 -3.14 3.24
C ALA A 45 -1.93 -4.35 2.29
N GLN A 46 -1.52 -5.52 2.79
CA GLN A 46 -1.43 -6.73 1.98
C GLN A 46 -2.81 -7.35 1.69
N THR A 47 -2.92 -7.97 0.51
CA THR A 47 -4.03 -8.85 0.15
C THR A 47 -3.51 -10.30 0.13
N PHE A 48 -4.23 -11.22 0.75
CA PHE A 48 -3.96 -12.66 0.72
C PHE A 48 -5.10 -13.42 0.05
N GLN A 49 -4.77 -14.59 -0.49
CA GLN A 49 -5.73 -15.47 -1.16
C GLN A 49 -6.13 -16.62 -0.24
N TYR A 50 -7.40 -17.02 -0.32
CA TYR A 50 -7.92 -18.18 0.40
C TYR A 50 -8.76 -19.03 -0.54
N GLU A 51 -8.39 -20.30 -0.66
CA GLU A 51 -9.09 -21.27 -1.51
C GLU A 51 -10.22 -21.94 -0.74
N THR A 52 -11.38 -22.06 -1.37
CA THR A 52 -12.56 -22.74 -0.82
C THR A 52 -13.20 -23.62 -1.89
N PRO A 53 -14.11 -24.54 -1.53
CA PRO A 53 -14.91 -25.27 -2.52
C PRO A 53 -15.73 -24.38 -3.47
N ALA A 54 -16.01 -23.13 -3.08
CA ALA A 54 -16.73 -22.16 -3.90
C ALA A 54 -15.80 -21.32 -4.82
N GLY A 55 -14.48 -21.50 -4.72
CA GLY A 55 -13.48 -20.77 -5.50
C GLY A 55 -12.41 -20.07 -4.65
N VAL A 56 -11.59 -19.26 -5.32
CA VAL A 56 -10.50 -18.47 -4.71
C VAL A 56 -11.01 -17.08 -4.34
N PHE A 57 -10.85 -16.72 -3.08
CA PHE A 57 -11.24 -15.42 -2.54
C PHE A 57 -9.99 -14.60 -2.17
N ARG A 58 -10.12 -13.27 -2.20
CA ARG A 58 -9.07 -12.32 -1.83
C ARG A 58 -9.51 -11.53 -0.60
N PHE A 59 -8.62 -11.41 0.37
CA PHE A 59 -8.88 -10.74 1.64
C PHE A 59 -7.74 -9.79 2.00
N ASP A 60 -8.09 -8.68 2.62
CA ASP A 60 -7.15 -7.74 3.23
C ASP A 60 -7.15 -7.91 4.75
N ILE A 61 -6.18 -7.31 5.44
CA ILE A 61 -6.18 -7.20 6.92
C ILE A 61 -7.16 -6.10 7.34
N GLY A 62 -8.45 -6.37 7.19
CA GLY A 62 -9.51 -5.36 7.27
C GLY A 62 -9.69 -4.62 5.95
N GLY A 63 -10.90 -4.12 5.69
CA GLY A 63 -11.22 -3.47 4.41
C GLY A 63 -10.45 -2.17 4.22
N HIS A 64 -9.51 -2.16 3.27
CA HIS A 64 -8.71 -0.97 2.95
C HIS A 64 -9.33 -0.19 1.79
N ARG A 65 -9.43 1.13 1.98
CA ARG A 65 -9.79 2.08 0.92
C ARG A 65 -8.87 3.27 1.03
N PHE A 66 -8.23 3.65 -0.08
CA PHE A 66 -7.40 4.84 -0.10
C PHE A 66 -8.28 6.09 -0.17
N HIS A 67 -8.10 7.02 0.77
CA HIS A 67 -8.75 8.32 0.76
C HIS A 67 -7.80 9.38 1.34
N SER A 68 -7.82 10.57 0.75
CA SER A 68 -7.04 11.72 1.22
C SER A 68 -7.73 13.01 0.84
N HIS A 69 -7.59 14.04 1.67
CA HIS A 69 -8.03 15.41 1.36
C HIS A 69 -6.97 16.22 0.60
N LYS A 70 -5.76 15.65 0.42
CA LYS A 70 -4.63 16.30 -0.24
C LYS A 70 -4.59 15.90 -1.72
N PRO A 71 -4.88 16.81 -2.66
CA PRO A 71 -4.91 16.50 -4.09
C PRO A 71 -3.59 15.93 -4.61
N GLU A 72 -2.46 16.41 -4.09
CA GLU A 72 -1.13 15.94 -4.47
C GLU A 72 -0.89 14.46 -4.10
N ILE A 73 -1.48 14.00 -3.01
CA ILE A 73 -1.41 12.59 -2.58
C ILE A 73 -2.34 11.72 -3.42
N ILE A 74 -3.52 12.23 -3.77
CA ILE A 74 -4.44 11.54 -4.68
C ILE A 74 -3.80 11.38 -6.06
N GLY A 75 -3.24 12.46 -6.62
CA GLY A 75 -2.53 12.44 -7.89
C GLY A 75 -1.36 11.46 -7.88
N TRP A 76 -0.55 11.47 -6.82
CA TRP A 76 0.56 10.53 -6.68
C TRP A 76 0.11 9.06 -6.71
N VAL A 77 -1.02 8.72 -6.05
CA VAL A 77 -1.56 7.35 -6.11
C VAL A 77 -2.18 7.04 -7.47
N GLN A 78 -2.86 8.00 -8.11
CA GLN A 78 -3.40 7.84 -9.46
C GLN A 78 -2.29 7.55 -10.47
N ASP A 79 -1.19 8.29 -10.41
CA ASP A 79 -0.03 8.08 -11.27
C ASP A 79 0.64 6.73 -11.01
N LEU A 80 0.70 6.31 -9.74
CA LEU A 80 1.29 5.03 -9.35
C LEU A 80 0.45 3.83 -9.82
N MET A 81 -0.88 3.91 -9.67
CA MET A 81 -1.80 2.79 -9.92
C MET A 81 -2.28 2.74 -11.37
N GLY A 82 -2.36 3.89 -12.05
CA GLY A 82 -2.82 3.97 -13.44
C GLY A 82 -4.16 3.26 -13.66
N ALA A 83 -4.18 2.31 -14.59
CA ALA A 83 -5.37 1.55 -14.96
C ALA A 83 -5.84 0.56 -13.88
N ASP A 84 -4.99 0.22 -12.90
CA ASP A 84 -5.34 -0.69 -11.81
C ASP A 84 -6.15 0.00 -10.69
N LEU A 85 -6.31 1.33 -10.75
CA LEU A 85 -7.06 2.08 -9.76
C LEU A 85 -8.57 1.91 -9.95
N LEU A 86 -9.22 1.35 -8.93
CA LEU A 86 -10.68 1.19 -8.91
C LEU A 86 -11.36 2.31 -8.12
N TYR A 87 -12.37 2.93 -8.74
CA TYR A 87 -13.23 3.92 -8.09
C TYR A 87 -14.53 3.26 -7.62
N VAL A 88 -14.78 3.35 -6.31
CA VAL A 88 -15.97 2.78 -5.68
C VAL A 88 -16.67 3.83 -4.82
N PRO A 89 -17.98 4.11 -5.04
CA PRO A 89 -18.72 5.02 -4.18
C PRO A 89 -18.82 4.44 -2.77
N ARG A 90 -18.62 5.28 -1.76
CA ARG A 90 -18.71 4.86 -0.36
C ARG A 90 -20.18 4.70 0.06
N ILE A 91 -20.61 3.47 0.25
CA ILE A 91 -21.88 3.13 0.91
C ILE A 91 -21.55 2.43 2.23
N SER A 92 -22.04 2.97 3.34
CA SER A 92 -21.93 2.38 4.68
C SER A 92 -23.33 2.24 5.27
N ARG A 93 -23.62 1.11 5.91
CA ARG A 93 -24.90 0.82 6.55
C ARG A 93 -24.64 0.22 7.92
N ILE A 94 -25.44 0.62 8.89
CA ILE A 94 -25.45 0.01 10.22
C ILE A 94 -26.73 -0.79 10.29
N TYR A 95 -26.61 -2.10 10.55
CA TYR A 95 -27.76 -2.92 10.88
C TYR A 95 -28.00 -2.80 12.38
N LEU A 96 -29.19 -2.32 12.76
CA LEU A 96 -29.66 -2.30 14.13
C LEU A 96 -30.85 -3.26 14.17
N SER A 97 -30.79 -4.28 15.03
CA SER A 97 -31.95 -5.10 15.34
C SER A 97 -32.74 -4.44 16.46
N ASP A 98 -34.06 -4.38 16.29
CA ASP A 98 -34.97 -4.07 17.38
C ASP A 98 -35.14 -5.36 18.19
N ASP A 99 -34.37 -5.52 19.26
CA ASP A 99 -34.73 -6.49 20.32
C ASP A 99 -35.94 -5.97 21.11
#